data_AF-A0A9E0WD63-F1
#
_entry.id   AF-A0A9E0WD63-F1
#
_cell.length_a   1.000
_cell.length_b   1.000
_cell.length_c   1.000
_cell.angle_alpha   90.00
_cell.angle_beta   90.00
_cell.angle_gamma   90.00
#
_symmetry.space_group_name_H-M   'P 1'
#
loop_
_entity.id
_entity.type
_entity.pdbx_description
1 polymer ?
#
loop_
_entity_poly.entity_id
_entity_poly.type
_entity_poly.pdbx_seq_one_letter_code
_entity_poly.pdbx_strand_id
1 'polypeptide(L)'
;ALLSLALHFYLVSDRGLEFRRLLPVAMIGIGVDVMLTLIGVFDFDSATIVPLWLILLWWVFAAALYRSFAKIGQSMWLAAVLGGIAVPFNYMVGAGLGAVSLPLGEMLSVAVLVVIWICLLPLLYRISHRMAPAA
;
A
#
# COMPACT_ATOMS: atom_id res chain seq x y z
N ALA A 1 -5.37 -12.50 0.34
CA ALA A 1 -4.16 -11.98 -0.35
C ALA A 1 -3.48 -13.03 -1.23
N LEU A 2 -3.04 -14.18 -0.68
CA LEU A 2 -2.34 -15.23 -1.44
C LEU A 2 -3.09 -15.70 -2.69
N LEU A 3 -4.38 -16.04 -2.57
CA LEU A 3 -5.19 -16.45 -3.72
C LEU A 3 -5.24 -15.36 -4.80
N SER A 4 -5.37 -14.09 -4.41
CA SER A 4 -5.38 -12.97 -5.35
C SER A 4 -4.05 -12.83 -6.08
N LEU A 5 -2.92 -13.00 -5.39
CA LEU A 5 -1.59 -12.95 -6.01
C LEU A 5 -1.36 -14.15 -6.92
N ALA A 6 -1.71 -15.35 -6.47
CA ALA A 6 -1.60 -16.56 -7.26
C ALA A 6 -2.41 -16.46 -8.56
N LEU A 7 -3.67 -16.03 -8.46
CA LEU A 7 -4.54 -15.81 -9.61
C LEU A 7 -3.98 -14.70 -10.52
N HIS A 8 -3.49 -13.61 -9.95
CA HIS A 8 -2.88 -12.52 -10.71
C HIS A 8 -1.68 -13.01 -11.54
N PHE A 9 -0.70 -13.69 -10.93
CA PHE A 9 0.48 -14.20 -11.65
C PHE A 9 0.17 -15.39 -12.56
N TYR A 10 -0.92 -16.10 -12.32
CA TYR A 10 -1.44 -17.11 -13.24
C TYR A 10 -1.98 -16.49 -14.53
N LEU A 11 -2.70 -15.36 -14.42
CA LEU A 11 -3.37 -14.69 -15.54
C LEU A 11 -2.46 -13.76 -16.35
N VAL A 12 -1.30 -13.35 -15.82
CA VAL A 12 -0.37 -12.47 -16.54
C VAL A 12 0.56 -13.25 -17.46
N SER A 13 0.68 -12.78 -18.70
CA SER A 13 1.50 -13.41 -19.74
C SER A 13 3.00 -13.42 -19.42
N ASP A 14 3.54 -12.32 -18.87
CA ASP A 14 4.95 -12.21 -18.46
C ASP A 14 5.07 -11.93 -16.95
N ARG A 15 5.31 -13.00 -16.19
CA ARG A 15 5.44 -12.96 -14.73
C ARG A 15 6.66 -12.17 -14.26
N GLY A 16 7.76 -12.21 -15.02
CA GLY A 16 9.01 -11.57 -14.65
C GLY A 16 8.91 -10.05 -14.80
N LEU A 17 8.33 -9.59 -15.90
CA LEU A 17 8.04 -8.17 -16.13
C LEU A 17 7.04 -7.64 -15.09
N GLU A 18 5.98 -8.39 -14.81
CA GLU A 18 5.00 -8.00 -13.81
C GLU A 18 5.63 -7.87 -12.41
N PHE A 19 6.41 -8.87 -11.99
CA PHE A 19 7.11 -8.81 -10.71
C PHE A 19 8.00 -7.56 -10.60
N ARG A 20 8.77 -7.23 -11.64
CA ARG A 20 9.62 -6.02 -11.68
C ARG A 20 8.81 -4.72 -11.58
N ARG A 21 7.57 -4.68 -12.06
CA ARG A 21 6.66 -3.53 -11.93
C ARG A 21 6.09 -3.39 -10.53
N LEU A 22 5.69 -4.50 -9.91
CA LEU A 22 5.07 -4.50 -8.60
C LEU A 22 6.10 -4.25 -7.48
N LEU A 23 7.31 -4.78 -7.64
CA LEU A 23 8.39 -4.74 -6.65
C LEU A 23 8.66 -3.34 -6.06
N PRO A 24 8.89 -2.26 -6.85
CA PRO A 24 9.19 -0.95 -6.28
C PRO A 24 8.03 -0.39 -5.45
N VAL A 25 6.78 -0.59 -5.91
CA VAL A 25 5.59 -0.13 -5.18
C VAL A 25 5.44 -0.90 -3.86
N ALA A 26 5.57 -2.22 -3.90
CA ALA A 26 5.50 -3.06 -2.71
C ALA A 26 6.62 -2.73 -1.71
N MET A 27 7.86 -2.58 -2.18
CA MET A 27 9.02 -2.28 -1.32
C MET A 27 8.91 -0.92 -0.64
N ILE A 28 8.47 0.12 -1.35
CA ILE A 28 8.27 1.44 -0.75
C ILE A 28 7.19 1.36 0.33
N GLY A 29 6.07 0.70 0.04
CA GLY A 29 4.97 0.54 0.99
C GLY A 29 5.35 -0.23 2.25
N ILE A 30 5.99 -1.39 2.08
CA ILE A 30 6.52 -2.18 3.20
C ILE A 30 7.53 -1.35 3.99
N GLY A 31 8.41 -0.61 3.32
CA GLY A 31 9.38 0.27 3.97
C GLY A 31 8.71 1.36 4.83
N VAL A 32 7.62 1.96 4.35
CA VAL A 32 6.82 2.92 5.12
C VAL A 32 6.22 2.27 6.35
N ASP A 33 5.61 1.08 6.22
CA ASP A 33 5.04 0.37 7.37
C ASP A 33 6.11 -0.01 8.39
N VAL A 34 7.28 -0.47 7.94
CA VAL A 34 8.43 -0.75 8.82
C VAL A 34 8.82 0.52 9.58
N MET A 35 8.96 1.66 8.89
CA MET A 35 9.29 2.92 9.55
C MET A 35 8.22 3.33 10.57
N LEU A 36 6.94 3.19 10.22
CA LEU A 36 5.82 3.50 11.12
C LEU A 36 5.80 2.60 12.36
N THR A 37 6.14 1.32 12.23
CA THR A 37 6.31 0.43 13.38
C THR A 37 7.51 0.86 14.24
N LEU A 38 8.67 1.14 13.63
CA LEU A 38 9.89 1.49 14.36
C LEU A 38 9.77 2.79 15.16
N ILE A 39 9.00 3.77 14.66
CA ILE A 39 8.73 5.02 15.38
C ILE A 39 7.52 4.92 16.33
N GLY A 40 6.91 3.75 16.45
CA GLY A 40 5.82 3.46 17.40
C GLY A 40 4.42 3.90 16.97
N VAL A 41 4.22 4.30 15.71
CA VAL A 41 2.87 4.60 15.17
C VAL A 41 2.04 3.32 15.08
N PHE A 42 2.66 2.23 14.63
CA PHE A 42 2.07 0.90 14.60
C PHE A 42 2.70 -0.02 15.63
N ASP A 43 1.89 -0.90 16.18
CA ASP A 43 2.34 -2.04 16.98
C ASP A 43 1.55 -3.28 16.55
N PHE A 44 2.27 -4.35 16.20
CA PHE A 44 1.72 -5.60 15.69
C PHE A 44 2.00 -6.77 16.65
N ASP A 45 2.08 -6.45 17.94
CA ASP A 45 2.59 -7.29 19.02
C ASP A 45 4.10 -7.54 18.88
N SER A 46 4.79 -7.61 20.02
CA SER A 46 6.26 -7.53 20.17
C SER A 46 7.10 -8.56 19.39
N ALA A 47 6.47 -9.50 18.66
CA ALA A 47 7.13 -10.55 17.91
C ALA A 47 7.41 -10.18 16.43
N THR A 48 6.77 -9.15 15.87
CA THR A 48 6.87 -8.88 14.42
C THR A 48 6.91 -7.39 14.08
N ILE A 49 7.91 -6.96 13.28
CA ILE A 49 8.01 -5.56 12.82
C ILE A 49 6.90 -5.22 11.82
N VAL A 50 6.70 -6.08 10.82
CA VAL A 50 5.55 -5.99 9.89
C VAL A 50 5.08 -7.41 9.64
N PRO A 51 3.80 -7.73 9.91
CA PRO A 51 3.30 -9.09 9.75
C PRO A 51 3.18 -9.48 8.28
N LEU A 52 3.31 -10.78 8.01
CA LEU A 52 3.30 -11.32 6.64
C LEU A 52 2.03 -10.94 5.86
N TRP A 53 0.88 -10.87 6.53
CA TRP A 53 -0.37 -10.50 5.87
C TRP A 53 -0.34 -9.08 5.29
N LEU A 54 0.32 -8.13 5.97
CA LEU A 54 0.43 -6.74 5.52
C LEU A 54 1.40 -6.61 4.36
N ILE A 55 2.51 -7.36 4.41
CA ILE A 55 3.44 -7.52 3.28
C ILE A 55 2.69 -8.02 2.05
N LEU A 56 1.90 -9.08 2.18
CA LEU A 56 1.12 -9.64 1.06
C LEU A 56 0.05 -8.65 0.56
N LEU A 57 -0.52 -7.84 1.46
CA LEU A 57 -1.49 -6.80 1.10
C LEU A 57 -0.82 -5.73 0.22
N TRP A 58 0.43 -5.34 0.49
CA TRP A 58 1.19 -4.43 -0.36
C TRP A 58 1.42 -4.97 -1.78
N TRP A 59 1.67 -6.26 -1.92
CA TRP A 59 1.77 -6.88 -3.25
C TRP A 59 0.44 -6.86 -4.00
N VAL A 60 -0.68 -7.15 -3.30
CA VAL A 60 -2.03 -7.06 -3.88
C VAL A 60 -2.35 -5.62 -4.27
N PHE A 61 -1.98 -4.66 -3.42
CA PHE A 61 -2.16 -3.24 -3.66
C PHE A 61 -1.35 -2.77 -4.87
N ALA A 62 -0.08 -3.16 -5.00
CA ALA A 62 0.73 -2.84 -6.16
C ALA A 62 0.08 -3.36 -7.46
N ALA A 63 -0.41 -4.61 -7.45
CA ALA A 63 -1.10 -5.21 -8.59
C ALA A 63 -2.41 -4.48 -8.93
N ALA A 64 -3.17 -4.08 -7.90
CA ALA A 64 -4.42 -3.34 -8.07
C ALA A 64 -4.17 -1.91 -8.56
N LEU A 65 -3.13 -1.23 -8.04
CA LEU A 65 -2.74 0.12 -8.44
C LEU A 65 -2.39 0.15 -9.93
N TYR A 66 -1.58 -0.82 -10.38
CA TYR A 66 -1.20 -0.95 -11.78
C TYR A 66 -2.42 -1.15 -12.70
N ARG A 67 -3.33 -2.08 -12.38
CA ARG A 67 -4.48 -2.39 -13.26
C ARG A 67 -5.63 -1.39 -13.18
N SER A 68 -5.96 -0.89 -11.98
CA SER A 68 -7.12 -0.03 -11.76
C SER A 68 -6.87 1.37 -12.29
N PHE A 69 -5.65 1.88 -12.14
CA PHE A 69 -5.31 3.24 -12.58
C PHE A 69 -4.68 3.31 -13.97
N ALA A 70 -4.41 2.16 -14.63
CA ALA A 70 -4.27 2.13 -16.09
C ALA A 70 -5.57 2.57 -16.79
N LYS A 71 -6.73 2.41 -16.14
CA LYS A 71 -8.05 2.73 -16.71
C LYS A 71 -8.68 4.01 -16.15
N ILE A 72 -8.36 4.41 -14.92
CA ILE A 72 -8.85 5.66 -14.32
C ILE A 72 -7.89 6.78 -14.71
N GLY A 73 -8.37 7.70 -15.55
CA GLY A 73 -7.58 8.79 -16.13
C GLY A 73 -6.82 9.62 -15.08
N GLN A 74 -5.51 9.40 -15.02
CA GLN A 74 -4.35 10.24 -14.65
C GLN A 74 -4.45 11.39 -13.62
N SER A 75 -5.54 11.52 -12.86
CA SER A 75 -5.67 12.61 -11.89
C SER A 75 -4.86 12.31 -10.63
N MET A 76 -3.64 12.84 -10.55
CA MET A 76 -2.81 12.81 -9.35
C MET A 76 -3.51 13.43 -8.14
N TRP A 77 -4.40 14.41 -8.38
CA TRP A 77 -5.23 15.01 -7.34
C TRP A 77 -6.21 14.00 -6.74
N LEU A 78 -6.87 13.21 -7.60
CA LEU A 78 -7.77 12.15 -7.13
C LEU A 78 -7.01 11.09 -6.33
N ALA A 79 -5.80 10.73 -6.76
CA ALA A 79 -4.93 9.83 -6.01
C ALA A 79 -4.56 10.42 -4.63
N ALA A 80 -4.26 11.71 -4.53
CA ALA A 80 -3.96 12.35 -3.25
C ALA A 80 -5.17 12.34 -2.30
N VAL A 81 -6.36 12.70 -2.80
CA VAL A 81 -7.61 12.73 -2.01
C VAL A 81 -8.01 11.32 -1.56
N LEU A 82 -7.99 10.35 -2.48
CA LEU A 82 -8.29 8.96 -2.14
C LEU A 82 -7.27 8.39 -1.13
N GLY A 83 -5.99 8.72 -1.30
CA GLY A 83 -4.93 8.32 -0.39
C GLY A 83 -5.16 8.87 1.01
N GLY A 84 -5.42 10.18 1.11
CA GLY A 84 -5.66 10.86 2.38
C GLY A 84 -6.93 10.44 3.11
N ILE A 85 -7.90 9.81 2.45
CA ILE A 85 -9.18 9.41 3.08
C ILE A 85 -9.26 7.89 3.23
N ALA A 86 -9.20 7.17 2.10
CA ALA A 86 -9.48 5.74 2.08
C ALA A 86 -8.44 4.93 2.87
N VAL A 87 -7.19 5.37 2.86
CA VAL A 87 -6.11 4.59 3.47
C VAL A 87 -6.04 4.76 4.99
N PRO A 88 -6.06 5.98 5.56
CA PRO A 88 -6.20 6.16 7.01
C PRO A 88 -7.44 5.44 7.55
N PHE A 89 -8.57 5.52 6.84
CA PHE A 89 -9.78 4.78 7.21
C PHE A 89 -9.55 3.26 7.25
N ASN A 90 -8.83 2.70 6.27
CA ASN A 90 -8.49 1.27 6.27
C ASN A 90 -7.63 0.87 7.49
N TYR A 91 -6.67 1.70 7.90
CA TYR A 91 -5.89 1.43 9.11
C TYR A 91 -6.72 1.58 10.39
N MET A 92 -7.66 2.53 10.45
CA MET A 92 -8.61 2.64 11.57
C MET A 92 -9.48 1.39 11.70
N VAL A 93 -9.99 0.86 10.58
CA VAL A 93 -10.74 -0.40 10.58
C VAL A 93 -9.85 -1.55 11.05
N GLY A 94 -8.61 -1.63 10.57
CA GLY A 94 -7.64 -2.63 11.04
C GLY A 94 -7.40 -2.55 12.54
N ALA A 95 -7.27 -1.34 13.08
CA ALA A 95 -7.11 -1.11 14.52
C ALA A 95 -8.36 -1.51 15.32
N GLY A 96 -9.56 -1.14 14.84
CA GLY A 96 -10.82 -1.54 15.46
C GLY A 96 -11.07 -3.05 15.44
N LEU A 97 -10.44 -3.78 14.52
CA LEU A 97 -10.46 -5.25 14.46
C LEU A 97 -9.33 -5.91 15.26
N GLY A 98 -8.48 -5.14 15.94
CA GLY A 98 -7.33 -5.64 16.70
C GLY A 98 -6.19 -6.18 15.83
N ALA A 99 -6.14 -5.84 14.54
CA ALA A 99 -5.07 -6.27 13.65
C ALA A 99 -3.79 -5.43 13.78
N VAL A 100 -3.91 -4.21 14.32
CA VAL A 100 -2.80 -3.29 14.60
C VAL A 100 -3.18 -2.41 15.78
N SER A 101 -2.26 -2.21 16.72
CA SER A 101 -2.41 -1.24 17.79
C SER A 101 -1.82 0.11 17.35
N LEU A 102 -2.40 1.21 17.87
CA LEU A 102 -1.95 2.59 17.59
C LEU A 102 -1.47 3.26 18.89
N PRO A 103 -0.24 2.97 19.38
CA PRO A 103 0.22 3.38 20.71
C PRO A 103 0.27 4.90 20.92
N LEU A 104 0.50 5.66 19.85
CA LEU A 104 0.52 7.13 19.88
C LEU A 104 -0.89 7.76 19.99
N GLY A 105 -1.94 6.94 20.01
CA GLY A 105 -3.33 7.35 20.00
C GLY A 105 -3.89 7.52 18.59
N GLU A 106 -5.18 7.23 18.43
CA GLU A 106 -5.85 7.21 17.12
C GLU A 106 -5.74 8.53 16.36
N MET A 107 -5.95 9.67 17.03
CA MET A 107 -5.95 10.98 16.39
C MET A 107 -4.59 11.32 15.77
N LEU A 108 -3.50 11.09 16.51
CA LEU A 108 -2.15 11.38 16.03
C LEU A 108 -1.75 10.41 14.91
N SER A 109 -2.02 9.12 15.09
CA SER A 109 -1.76 8.11 14.06
C SER A 109 -2.51 8.40 12.76
N VAL A 110 -3.80 8.77 12.83
CA VAL A 110 -4.59 9.16 11.65
C VAL A 110 -4.00 10.39 10.98
N ALA A 111 -3.64 11.44 11.73
CA ALA A 111 -3.04 12.64 11.15
C ALA A 111 -1.72 12.32 10.42
N VAL A 112 -0.86 11.50 11.02
CA VAL A 112 0.39 11.02 10.39
C VAL A 112 0.09 10.25 9.11
N LEU A 113 -0.87 9.32 9.15
CA LEU A 113 -1.25 8.52 7.98
C LEU A 113 -1.82 9.38 6.86
N VAL A 114 -2.67 10.37 7.15
CA VAL A 114 -3.20 11.31 6.15
C VAL A 114 -2.05 12.03 5.44
N VAL A 115 -1.12 12.61 6.19
CA VAL A 115 0.03 13.35 5.64
C VAL A 115 0.90 12.45 4.76
N ILE A 116 1.21 11.24 5.24
CA ILE A 116 2.01 10.27 4.48
C ILE A 116 1.28 9.89 3.19
N TRP A 117 0.00 9.53 3.27
CA TRP A 117 -0.72 8.94 2.14
C TRP A 117 -1.15 9.94 1.07
N ILE A 118 -1.34 11.22 1.42
CA ILE A 118 -1.52 12.31 0.43
C ILE A 118 -0.30 12.41 -0.50
N CYS A 119 0.90 12.16 0.00
CA CYS A 119 2.14 12.22 -0.78
C CYS A 119 2.49 10.85 -1.40
N LEU A 120 2.33 9.78 -0.62
CA LEU A 120 2.74 8.43 -0.99
C LEU A 120 1.91 7.91 -2.15
N LEU A 121 0.58 8.04 -2.13
CA LEU A 121 -0.24 7.45 -3.19
C LEU A 121 0.03 8.06 -4.57
N PRO A 122 0.14 9.40 -4.72
CA PRO A 122 0.58 10.00 -5.99
C PRO A 122 1.99 9.56 -6.42
N LEU A 123 2.91 9.38 -5.48
CA LEU A 123 4.27 8.89 -5.78
C LEU A 123 4.25 7.45 -6.30
N LEU A 124 3.59 6.54 -5.59
CA LEU A 124 3.42 5.14 -5.99
C LEU A 124 2.72 5.04 -7.35
N TYR A 125 1.74 5.90 -7.59
CA TYR A 125 1.06 6.01 -8.87
C TYR A 125 2.03 6.41 -10.00
N ARG A 126 2.84 7.46 -9.80
CA ARG A 126 3.85 7.89 -10.78
C ARG A 126 4.87 6.78 -11.09
N ILE A 127 5.32 6.06 -10.06
CA ILE A 127 6.26 4.95 -10.20
C ILE A 127 5.62 3.84 -11.04
N SER A 128 4.42 3.39 -10.66
CA SER A 128 3.67 2.37 -11.39
C SER A 128 3.46 2.73 -12.86
N HIS A 129 3.20 4.01 -13.17
CA HIS A 129 2.95 4.45 -14.54
C HIS A 129 4.21 4.46 -15.41
N ARG A 130 5.36 4.88 -14.85
CA ARG A 130 6.65 4.85 -15.59
C ARG A 130 7.07 3.45 -16.02
N MET A 131 6.51 2.43 -15.39
CA MET A 131 6.82 1.02 -15.64
C MET A 131 5.78 0.34 -16.53
N ALA A 132 4.71 1.06 -16.93
CA ALA A 132 3.79 0.61 -17.97
C ALA A 132 4.54 0.55 -19.32
N PRO A 133 4.31 -0.48 -20.15
CA PRO A 133 4.92 -0.53 -21.47
C PRO A 133 4.33 0.60 -22.32
N ALA A 134 5.16 1.24 -23.16
CA ALA A 134 4.65 2.10 -24.22
C ALA A 134 3.69 1.26 -25.07
N ALA A 135 2.43 1.70 -25.15
CA ALA A 135 1.41 1.07 -25.97
C ALA A 135 1.74 1.21 -27.46
#